data_AF-A0A3M1L589-F1
#
_entry.id   AF-A0A3M1L589-F1
#
_cell.length_a   1.000
_cell.length_b   1.000
_cell.length_c   1.000
_cell.angle_alpha   90.00
_cell.angle_beta   90.00
_cell.angle_gamma   90.00
#
_symmetry.space_group_name_H-M   'P 1'
#
loop_
_entity.id
_entity.type
_entity.pdbx_description
1 polymer ?
#
loop_
_entity_poly.entity_id
_entity_poly.type
_entity_poly.pdbx_seq_one_letter_code
_entity_poly.pdbx_strand_id
1 'polypeptide(L)'
;MTKPIFQLVDELPKNNITVMMLRSLDFIIPGEWENIVGFENTIRAVTGETDPDMIQQIGDRAVWLFNDKSQGYQRALWLYQTVDRVDSALGAAALANKVGEKIRLLSLLNRLTPNPDKAQAIDLSIKLIVELLAFCQINGIPGDSIGDFVAALADYSGESLMRMTALIAVDGLIPLGPDFIQKVESTLTNLSAQDIEKNKAFSQINEFIPGNSTEGKLQFIDNSFDSVKGWMSDFVRDHNLTQSAVLNSISRFVEISESKLDMIAAFLDMTTNYYEHTGIQTLARRLIERAVAEI
;
A
#
# COMPACT_ATOMS: atom_id res chain seq x y z
N MET A 1 6.06 -22.02 -5.10
CA MET A 1 6.57 -21.12 -6.16
C MET A 1 5.68 -19.89 -6.17
N THR A 2 6.26 -18.70 -6.22
CA THR A 2 5.50 -17.44 -6.44
C THR A 2 4.81 -17.54 -7.81
N LYS A 3 3.58 -17.05 -7.93
CA LYS A 3 2.89 -16.98 -9.23
C LYS A 3 3.73 -16.13 -10.20
N PRO A 4 3.79 -16.49 -11.50
CA PRO A 4 4.41 -15.63 -12.51
C PRO A 4 3.77 -14.24 -12.55
N ILE A 5 4.53 -13.22 -12.91
CA ILE A 5 4.04 -11.82 -12.95
C ILE A 5 2.84 -11.65 -13.89
N PHE A 6 2.86 -12.27 -15.08
CA PHE A 6 1.75 -12.14 -16.03
C PHE A 6 0.44 -12.65 -15.40
N GLN A 7 0.48 -13.79 -14.70
CA GLN A 7 -0.68 -14.35 -14.04
C GLN A 7 -1.19 -13.44 -12.92
N LEU A 8 -0.30 -12.82 -12.14
CA LEU A 8 -0.69 -11.86 -11.10
C LEU A 8 -1.42 -10.65 -11.68
N VAL A 9 -0.95 -10.12 -12.81
CA VAL A 9 -1.54 -8.97 -13.49
C VAL A 9 -2.86 -9.32 -14.20
N ASP A 10 -2.94 -10.51 -14.78
CA ASP A 10 -4.17 -11.02 -15.43
C ASP A 10 -5.30 -11.29 -14.41
N GLU A 11 -4.92 -11.71 -13.20
CA GLU A 11 -5.86 -11.99 -12.11
C GLU A 11 -6.26 -10.75 -11.30
N LEU A 12 -5.69 -9.57 -11.57
CA LEU A 12 -6.10 -8.33 -10.91
C LEU A 12 -7.60 -8.08 -11.10
N PRO A 13 -8.33 -7.70 -10.04
CA PRO A 13 -9.76 -7.44 -10.15
C PRO A 13 -10.01 -6.23 -11.04
N LYS A 14 -10.88 -6.37 -12.04
CA LYS A 14 -11.37 -5.22 -12.84
C LYS A 14 -12.34 -4.34 -12.05
N ASN A 15 -13.07 -4.95 -11.13
CA ASN A 15 -14.06 -4.30 -10.27
C ASN A 15 -14.23 -5.09 -8.96
N ASN A 16 -13.85 -4.49 -7.84
CA ASN A 16 -14.07 -4.97 -6.48
C ASN A 16 -14.03 -3.77 -5.51
N ILE A 17 -14.12 -4.00 -4.20
CA ILE A 17 -14.10 -2.92 -3.20
C ILE A 17 -12.78 -2.14 -3.24
N THR A 18 -11.62 -2.80 -3.38
CA THR A 18 -10.32 -2.12 -3.59
C THR A 18 -10.37 -1.14 -4.76
N VAL A 19 -10.81 -1.59 -5.94
CA VAL A 19 -10.87 -0.77 -7.15
C VAL A 19 -11.89 0.36 -7.00
N MET A 20 -13.04 0.11 -6.37
CA MET A 20 -14.03 1.15 -6.10
C MET A 20 -13.48 2.21 -5.15
N MET A 21 -12.77 1.80 -4.10
CA MET A 21 -12.09 2.69 -3.16
C MET A 21 -11.03 3.52 -3.89
N LEU A 22 -10.13 2.92 -4.67
CA LEU A 22 -9.12 3.66 -5.41
C LEU A 22 -9.73 4.65 -6.42
N ARG A 23 -10.79 4.25 -7.14
CA ARG A 23 -11.55 5.17 -8.01
C ARG A 23 -12.19 6.32 -7.24
N SER A 24 -12.62 6.08 -6.00
CA SER A 24 -13.18 7.14 -5.16
C SER A 24 -12.12 8.16 -4.74
N LEU A 25 -10.82 7.85 -4.84
CA LEU A 25 -9.74 8.78 -4.56
C LEU A 25 -9.27 9.55 -5.79
N ASP A 26 -9.82 9.28 -6.98
CA ASP A 26 -9.44 9.96 -8.23
C ASP A 26 -9.64 11.49 -8.16
N PHE A 27 -10.57 12.00 -7.35
CA PHE A 27 -10.72 13.45 -7.16
C PHE A 27 -9.47 14.13 -6.55
N ILE A 28 -8.60 13.34 -5.89
CA ILE A 28 -7.35 13.82 -5.30
C ILE A 28 -6.29 13.98 -6.38
N ILE A 29 -6.16 12.97 -7.25
CA ILE A 29 -5.15 12.89 -8.32
C ILE A 29 -5.84 12.56 -9.67
N PRO A 30 -6.59 13.52 -10.26
CA PRO A 30 -7.50 13.23 -11.35
C PRO A 30 -6.81 12.66 -12.59
N GLY A 31 -7.20 11.44 -12.98
CA GLY A 31 -6.68 10.77 -14.17
C GLY A 31 -5.27 10.23 -14.03
N GLU A 32 -4.64 10.32 -12.85
CA GLU A 32 -3.31 9.78 -12.62
C GLU A 32 -3.31 8.24 -12.63
N TRP A 33 -4.39 7.61 -12.17
CA TRP A 33 -4.45 6.14 -12.07
C TRP A 33 -5.57 5.52 -12.89
N GLU A 34 -5.22 4.47 -13.61
CA GLU A 34 -6.15 3.59 -14.30
C GLU A 34 -6.00 2.15 -13.80
N ASN A 35 -7.13 1.44 -13.68
CA ASN A 35 -7.13 0.02 -13.36
C ASN A 35 -6.84 -0.84 -14.59
N ILE A 36 -5.62 -0.77 -15.10
CA ILE A 36 -5.16 -1.61 -16.20
C ILE A 36 -4.99 -3.04 -15.68
N VAL A 37 -5.72 -3.98 -16.28
CA VAL A 37 -5.69 -5.41 -15.96
C VAL A 37 -5.35 -6.19 -17.23
N GLY A 38 -4.52 -7.20 -17.10
CA GLY A 38 -3.99 -7.99 -18.20
C GLY A 38 -2.56 -7.58 -18.55
N PHE A 39 -1.65 -8.56 -18.57
CA PHE A 39 -0.23 -8.31 -18.77
C PHE A 39 0.05 -7.70 -20.16
N GLU A 40 -0.56 -8.25 -21.20
CA GLU A 40 -0.50 -7.69 -22.56
C GLU A 40 -1.06 -6.26 -22.63
N ASN A 41 -2.22 -6.01 -21.99
CA ASN A 41 -2.81 -4.67 -21.95
C ASN A 41 -1.87 -3.68 -21.28
N THR A 42 -1.16 -4.13 -20.23
CA THR A 42 -0.17 -3.32 -19.53
C THR A 42 1.03 -3.03 -20.43
N ILE A 43 1.53 -4.02 -21.19
CA ILE A 43 2.60 -3.80 -22.16
C ILE A 43 2.19 -2.72 -23.17
N ARG A 44 1.02 -2.89 -23.79
CA ARG A 44 0.49 -1.92 -24.78
C ARG A 44 0.34 -0.52 -24.19
N ALA A 45 -0.17 -0.40 -22.97
CA ALA A 45 -0.37 0.89 -22.32
C ALA A 45 0.94 1.58 -21.93
N VAL A 46 1.95 0.82 -21.50
CA VAL A 46 3.25 1.35 -21.07
C VAL A 46 4.13 1.72 -22.26
N THR A 47 4.16 0.89 -23.30
CA THR A 47 5.11 1.05 -24.42
C THR A 47 4.50 1.69 -25.65
N GLY A 48 3.17 1.68 -25.79
CA GLY A 48 2.47 2.06 -27.03
C GLY A 48 2.62 1.04 -28.16
N GLU A 49 3.22 -0.13 -27.89
CA GLU A 49 3.50 -1.14 -28.91
C GLU A 49 2.21 -1.81 -29.42
N THR A 50 2.17 -2.08 -30.71
CA THR A 50 1.06 -2.78 -31.37
C THR A 50 1.47 -4.10 -32.02
N ASP A 51 2.75 -4.26 -32.37
CA ASP A 51 3.31 -5.46 -32.98
C ASP A 51 3.29 -6.66 -32.01
N PRO A 52 2.55 -7.75 -32.34
CA PRO A 52 2.48 -8.93 -31.50
C PRO A 52 3.84 -9.56 -31.16
N ASP A 53 4.79 -9.54 -32.09
CA ASP A 53 6.10 -10.17 -31.88
C ASP A 53 6.95 -9.37 -30.89
N MET A 54 6.91 -8.03 -30.96
CA MET A 54 7.58 -7.16 -29.99
C MET A 54 6.93 -7.26 -28.60
N ILE A 55 5.60 -7.30 -28.53
CA ILE A 55 4.86 -7.47 -27.26
C ILE A 55 5.24 -8.78 -26.58
N GLN A 56 5.34 -9.88 -27.35
CA GLN A 56 5.76 -11.16 -26.81
C GLN A 56 7.19 -11.10 -26.26
N GLN A 57 8.13 -10.47 -26.99
CA GLN A 57 9.52 -10.32 -26.54
C GLN A 57 9.63 -9.52 -25.24
N ILE A 58 8.92 -8.39 -25.14
CA ILE A 58 8.86 -7.58 -23.93
C ILE A 58 8.28 -8.41 -22.77
N GLY A 59 7.20 -9.15 -23.03
CA GLY A 59 6.57 -10.01 -22.03
C GLY A 59 7.51 -11.09 -21.51
N ASP A 60 8.21 -11.79 -22.39
CA ASP A 60 9.15 -12.84 -22.02
C ASP A 60 10.34 -12.28 -21.22
N ARG A 61 10.86 -11.11 -21.62
CA ARG A 61 11.94 -10.43 -20.90
C ARG A 61 11.51 -9.98 -19.51
N ALA A 62 10.31 -9.41 -19.39
CA ALA A 62 9.74 -9.01 -18.10
C ALA A 62 9.53 -10.21 -17.16
N VAL A 63 9.06 -11.35 -17.69
CA VAL A 63 8.93 -12.60 -16.92
C VAL A 63 10.30 -13.12 -16.48
N TRP A 64 11.31 -13.05 -17.34
CA TRP A 64 12.68 -13.42 -16.97
C TRP A 64 13.21 -12.54 -15.82
N LEU A 65 13.08 -11.21 -15.95
CA LEU A 65 13.51 -10.23 -14.94
C LEU A 65 12.82 -10.48 -13.59
N PHE A 66 11.52 -10.78 -13.59
CA PHE A 66 10.78 -11.10 -12.38
C PHE A 66 11.26 -12.39 -11.69
N ASN A 67 11.69 -13.39 -12.47
CA ASN A 67 12.12 -14.68 -11.93
C ASN A 67 13.58 -14.68 -11.46
N ASP A 68 14.39 -13.71 -11.89
CA ASP A 68 15.74 -13.53 -11.39
C ASP A 68 15.72 -12.96 -9.97
N LYS A 69 16.03 -13.81 -8.99
CA LYS A 69 16.04 -13.47 -7.55
C LYS A 69 17.04 -12.37 -7.20
N SER A 70 18.03 -12.10 -8.04
CA SER A 70 18.97 -11.00 -7.82
C SER A 70 18.32 -9.63 -8.07
N GLN A 71 17.21 -9.57 -8.79
CA GLN A 71 16.55 -8.32 -9.20
C GLN A 71 15.56 -7.76 -8.15
N GLY A 72 15.29 -8.45 -7.04
CA GLY A 72 14.46 -7.92 -5.95
C GLY A 72 12.94 -7.86 -6.18
N TYR A 73 12.43 -7.96 -7.41
CA TYR A 73 10.99 -7.83 -7.72
C TYR A 73 10.07 -8.80 -6.94
N GLN A 74 10.48 -10.07 -6.77
CA GLN A 74 9.70 -11.02 -5.97
C GLN A 74 9.66 -10.66 -4.49
N ARG A 75 10.73 -10.03 -3.96
CA ARG A 75 10.77 -9.54 -2.58
C ARG A 75 9.87 -8.32 -2.42
N ALA A 76 9.90 -7.39 -3.38
CA ALA A 76 8.98 -6.26 -3.41
C ALA A 76 7.50 -6.71 -3.45
N LEU A 77 7.17 -7.69 -4.32
CA LEU A 77 5.83 -8.29 -4.33
C LEU A 77 5.46 -8.87 -2.97
N TRP A 78 6.36 -9.64 -2.36
CA TRP A 78 6.11 -10.24 -1.07
C TRP A 78 5.86 -9.20 0.02
N LEU A 79 6.60 -8.08 0.03
CA LEU A 79 6.39 -6.97 0.96
C LEU A 79 4.99 -6.37 0.79
N TYR A 80 4.58 -6.05 -0.44
CA TYR A 80 3.24 -5.52 -0.74
C TYR A 80 2.11 -6.47 -0.35
N GLN A 81 2.27 -7.76 -0.62
CA GLN A 81 1.30 -8.78 -0.22
C GLN A 81 1.24 -8.97 1.30
N THR A 82 2.37 -8.82 1.99
CA THR A 82 2.46 -9.09 3.42
C THR A 82 1.70 -8.05 4.23
N VAL A 83 1.84 -6.78 3.89
CA VAL A 83 1.21 -5.70 4.66
C VAL A 83 -0.32 -5.71 4.55
N ASP A 84 -0.89 -6.08 3.40
CA ASP A 84 -2.35 -6.22 3.24
C ASP A 84 -2.93 -7.54 3.82
N ARG A 85 -2.17 -8.65 3.77
CA ARG A 85 -2.66 -9.97 4.23
C ARG A 85 -2.76 -10.11 5.74
N VAL A 86 -1.93 -9.36 6.47
CA VAL A 86 -1.94 -9.39 7.94
C VAL A 86 -3.27 -8.85 8.49
N ASP A 87 -3.87 -7.88 7.81
CA ASP A 87 -5.13 -7.24 8.25
C ASP A 87 -6.37 -8.00 7.75
N SER A 88 -6.36 -8.45 6.50
CA SER A 88 -7.51 -9.13 5.88
C SER A 88 -7.80 -10.54 6.42
N ALA A 89 -6.78 -11.31 6.83
CA ALA A 89 -6.96 -12.68 7.33
C ALA A 89 -7.75 -12.77 8.64
N LEU A 90 -7.67 -11.73 9.49
CA LEU A 90 -8.43 -11.67 10.75
C LEU A 90 -9.89 -11.25 10.51
N GLY A 91 -10.12 -10.36 9.54
CA GLY A 91 -11.45 -9.88 9.20
C GLY A 91 -12.31 -10.90 8.43
N ALA A 92 -11.73 -11.63 7.47
CA ALA A 92 -12.45 -12.64 6.70
C ALA A 92 -12.95 -13.81 7.57
N ALA A 93 -12.15 -14.26 8.55
CA ALA A 93 -12.56 -15.28 9.52
C ALA A 93 -13.68 -14.78 10.46
N ALA A 94 -13.71 -13.48 10.78
CA ALA A 94 -14.76 -12.87 11.59
C ALA A 94 -16.09 -12.70 10.82
N LEU A 95 -16.03 -12.48 9.50
CA LEU A 95 -17.19 -12.39 8.61
C LEU A 95 -17.78 -13.77 8.26
N ALA A 96 -16.92 -14.76 7.97
CA ALA A 96 -17.35 -16.12 7.62
C ALA A 96 -18.15 -16.80 8.74
N ASN A 97 -17.84 -16.48 10.00
CA ASN A 97 -18.57 -16.98 11.17
C ASN A 97 -19.91 -16.25 11.44
N LYS A 98 -20.31 -15.27 10.61
CA LYS A 98 -21.43 -14.34 10.89
C LYS A 98 -22.46 -14.16 9.79
N VAL A 99 -22.64 -15.15 8.92
CA VAL A 99 -23.88 -15.24 8.10
C VAL A 99 -25.06 -15.52 9.04
N GLY A 100 -25.60 -14.47 9.67
CA GLY A 100 -26.77 -14.57 10.56
C GLY A 100 -27.02 -13.44 11.57
N GLU A 101 -26.02 -12.62 11.94
CA GLU A 101 -26.19 -11.67 13.06
C GLU A 101 -25.67 -10.26 12.74
N LYS A 102 -26.58 -9.36 12.33
CA LYS A 102 -26.32 -7.97 11.90
C LYS A 102 -25.71 -7.03 12.97
N ILE A 103 -25.49 -7.47 14.21
CA ILE A 103 -25.19 -6.57 15.35
C ILE A 103 -23.83 -6.87 16.03
N ARG A 104 -23.12 -7.94 15.64
CA ARG A 104 -21.92 -8.41 16.38
C ARG A 104 -20.56 -7.97 15.84
N LEU A 105 -20.45 -7.18 14.77
CA LEU A 105 -19.14 -6.68 14.30
C LEU A 105 -18.47 -5.79 15.37
N LEU A 106 -19.27 -5.02 16.12
CA LEU A 106 -18.84 -4.05 17.13
C LEU A 106 -18.13 -4.66 18.36
N SER A 107 -18.58 -5.84 18.83
CA SER A 107 -18.03 -6.43 20.07
C SER A 107 -16.70 -7.17 19.87
N LEU A 108 -16.31 -7.45 18.63
CA LEU A 108 -15.04 -8.08 18.29
C LEU A 108 -13.94 -7.03 18.01
N LEU A 109 -14.32 -5.90 17.40
CA LEU A 109 -13.41 -4.78 17.11
C LEU A 109 -13.00 -4.02 18.39
N ASN A 110 -13.92 -3.77 19.32
CA ASN A 110 -13.63 -3.05 20.57
C ASN A 110 -12.80 -3.85 21.61
N ARG A 111 -12.42 -5.10 21.33
CA ARG A 111 -11.83 -6.01 22.33
C ARG A 111 -10.38 -6.41 22.08
N LEU A 112 -9.74 -5.99 20.97
CA LEU A 112 -8.44 -6.55 20.59
C LEU A 112 -7.26 -5.59 20.62
N THR A 113 -7.47 -4.27 20.69
CA THR A 113 -6.35 -3.32 20.79
C THR A 113 -6.67 -2.19 21.76
N PRO A 114 -5.95 -2.05 22.90
CA PRO A 114 -6.28 -1.07 23.94
C PRO A 114 -6.06 0.40 23.52
N ASN A 115 -5.55 0.67 22.32
CA ASN A 115 -5.42 2.03 21.76
C ASN A 115 -5.50 1.98 20.21
N PRO A 116 -6.65 2.33 19.60
CA PRO A 116 -6.86 2.27 18.15
C PRO A 116 -5.96 3.25 17.38
N ASP A 117 -5.81 4.50 17.85
CA ASP A 117 -4.92 5.49 17.24
C ASP A 117 -3.48 5.00 17.20
N LYS A 118 -2.98 4.39 18.30
CA LYS A 118 -1.63 3.79 18.33
C LYS A 118 -1.48 2.69 17.29
N ALA A 119 -2.49 1.83 17.14
CA ALA A 119 -2.43 0.72 16.19
C ALA A 119 -2.40 1.22 14.74
N GLN A 120 -3.26 2.18 14.42
CA GLN A 120 -3.37 2.81 13.09
C GLN A 120 -2.09 3.59 12.74
N ALA A 121 -1.51 4.31 13.71
CA ALA A 121 -0.24 4.99 13.51
C ALA A 121 0.92 4.03 13.23
N ILE A 122 0.98 2.89 13.93
CA ILE A 122 1.97 1.84 13.66
C ILE A 122 1.73 1.24 12.28
N ASP A 123 0.48 0.96 11.91
CA ASP A 123 0.14 0.36 10.62
C ASP A 123 0.55 1.25 9.44
N LEU A 124 0.16 2.53 9.46
CA LEU A 124 0.59 3.53 8.47
C LEU A 124 2.11 3.58 8.35
N SER A 125 2.82 3.59 9.49
CA SER A 125 4.28 3.63 9.51
C SER A 125 4.90 2.38 8.87
N ILE A 126 4.34 1.20 9.12
CA ILE A 126 4.80 -0.05 8.52
C ILE A 126 4.53 -0.09 7.02
N LYS A 127 3.35 0.36 6.59
CA LYS A 127 2.99 0.50 5.17
C LYS A 127 3.93 1.45 4.42
N LEU A 128 4.27 2.59 5.02
CA LEU A 128 5.28 3.50 4.49
C LEU A 128 6.66 2.83 4.35
N ILE A 129 7.07 2.04 5.34
CA ILE A 129 8.35 1.33 5.32
C ILE A 129 8.35 0.23 4.28
N VAL A 130 7.23 -0.45 4.08
CA VAL A 130 7.05 -1.41 3.00
C VAL A 130 7.23 -0.74 1.65
N GLU A 131 6.69 0.47 1.44
CA GLU A 131 6.90 1.21 0.20
C GLU A 131 8.38 1.55 -0.01
N LEU A 132 9.07 2.05 1.02
CA LEU A 132 10.50 2.35 0.96
C LEU A 132 11.34 1.10 0.63
N LEU A 133 11.10 0.01 1.34
CA LEU A 133 11.81 -1.25 1.13
C LEU A 133 11.54 -1.81 -0.27
N ALA A 134 10.28 -1.79 -0.72
CA ALA A 134 9.92 -2.22 -2.06
C ALA A 134 10.58 -1.34 -3.13
N PHE A 135 10.61 -0.03 -2.94
CA PHE A 135 11.34 0.91 -3.79
C PHE A 135 12.82 0.52 -3.90
N CYS A 136 13.50 0.26 -2.78
CA CYS A 136 14.90 -0.16 -2.80
C CYS A 136 15.09 -1.49 -3.55
N GLN A 137 14.21 -2.48 -3.30
CA GLN A 137 14.26 -3.78 -3.98
C GLN A 137 14.07 -3.66 -5.50
N ILE A 138 13.11 -2.85 -5.94
CA ILE A 138 12.78 -2.65 -7.36
C ILE A 138 13.94 -1.97 -8.11
N ASN A 139 14.63 -1.05 -7.44
CA ASN A 139 15.72 -0.28 -8.04
C ASN A 139 17.12 -0.90 -7.81
N GLY A 140 17.20 -2.06 -7.13
CA GLY A 140 18.48 -2.72 -6.85
C GLY A 140 19.37 -1.95 -5.87
N ILE A 141 18.78 -1.09 -5.02
CA ILE A 141 19.47 -0.25 -4.05
C ILE A 141 19.45 -0.95 -2.66
N PRO A 142 20.47 -0.76 -1.80
CA PRO A 142 20.40 -1.17 -0.40
C PRO A 142 19.15 -0.63 0.32
N GLY A 143 18.55 -1.45 1.19
CA GLY A 143 17.25 -1.19 1.83
C GLY A 143 17.21 -0.04 2.84
N ASP A 144 18.30 0.69 3.04
CA ASP A 144 18.46 1.82 3.96
C ASP A 144 18.48 3.19 3.26
N SER A 145 18.18 3.23 1.97
CA SER A 145 18.30 4.44 1.14
C SER A 145 17.10 5.38 1.24
N ILE A 146 16.87 5.94 2.43
CA ILE A 146 15.78 6.87 2.73
C ILE A 146 15.81 8.09 1.79
N GLY A 147 17.00 8.66 1.55
CA GLY A 147 17.15 9.86 0.71
C GLY A 147 16.72 9.64 -0.74
N ASP A 148 17.11 8.51 -1.33
CA ASP A 148 16.71 8.15 -2.70
C ASP A 148 15.20 7.93 -2.81
N PHE A 149 14.60 7.30 -1.78
CA PHE A 149 13.16 7.13 -1.72
C PHE A 149 12.42 8.48 -1.64
N VAL A 150 12.85 9.39 -0.75
CA VAL A 150 12.24 10.71 -0.62
C VAL A 150 12.38 11.52 -1.91
N ALA A 151 13.53 11.46 -2.58
CA ALA A 151 13.70 12.11 -3.88
C ALA A 151 12.73 11.54 -4.93
N ALA A 152 12.57 10.22 -4.97
CA ALA A 152 11.67 9.56 -5.92
C ALA A 152 10.20 9.91 -5.72
N LEU A 153 9.75 10.27 -4.50
CA LEU A 153 8.37 10.67 -4.24
C LEU A 153 7.92 11.89 -5.08
N ALA A 154 8.85 12.74 -5.53
CA ALA A 154 8.53 13.86 -6.43
C ALA A 154 8.13 13.39 -7.83
N ASP A 155 8.60 12.21 -8.25
CA ASP A 155 8.35 11.61 -9.57
C ASP A 155 7.31 10.47 -9.51
N TYR A 156 6.69 10.26 -8.34
CA TYR A 156 5.62 9.27 -8.22
C TYR A 156 4.42 9.69 -9.08
N SER A 157 3.97 8.77 -9.92
CA SER A 157 2.78 8.89 -10.76
C SER A 157 2.04 7.55 -10.80
N GLY A 158 0.89 7.50 -11.46
CA GLY A 158 0.23 6.23 -11.74
C GLY A 158 -0.18 5.46 -10.48
N GLU A 159 0.06 4.16 -10.52
CA GLU A 159 -0.23 3.24 -9.42
C GLU A 159 0.58 3.50 -8.15
N SER A 160 1.80 4.03 -8.23
CA SER A 160 2.61 4.34 -7.04
C SER A 160 2.10 5.59 -6.33
N LEU A 161 1.75 6.64 -7.08
CA LEU A 161 1.12 7.84 -6.51
C LEU A 161 -0.25 7.53 -5.92
N MET A 162 -1.05 6.71 -6.60
CA MET A 162 -2.34 6.26 -6.08
C MET A 162 -2.20 5.43 -4.80
N ARG A 163 -1.18 4.56 -4.68
CA ARG A 163 -0.90 3.83 -3.43
C ARG A 163 -0.58 4.78 -2.27
N MET A 164 0.26 5.78 -2.49
CA MET A 164 0.58 6.78 -1.47
C MET A 164 -0.61 7.69 -1.14
N THR A 165 -1.44 8.01 -2.14
CA THR A 165 -2.70 8.73 -1.95
C THR A 165 -3.65 7.93 -1.06
N ALA A 166 -3.80 6.63 -1.31
CA ALA A 166 -4.59 5.73 -0.49
C ALA A 166 -4.03 5.61 0.94
N LEU A 167 -2.70 5.52 1.13
CA LEU A 167 -2.08 5.54 2.45
C LEU A 167 -2.45 6.81 3.24
N ILE A 168 -2.33 7.99 2.62
CA ILE A 168 -2.67 9.26 3.27
C ILE A 168 -4.17 9.34 3.58
N ALA A 169 -5.02 8.95 2.62
CA ALA A 169 -6.45 9.09 2.74
C ALA A 169 -7.06 8.07 3.71
N VAL A 170 -6.77 6.78 3.50
CA VAL A 170 -7.42 5.64 4.15
C VAL A 170 -6.79 5.30 5.49
N ASP A 171 -5.46 5.32 5.60
CA ASP A 171 -4.75 4.94 6.84
C ASP A 171 -4.35 6.16 7.67
N GLY A 172 -4.27 7.35 7.05
CA GLY A 172 -4.01 8.61 7.72
C GLY A 172 -5.29 9.34 8.10
N LEU A 173 -5.87 10.07 7.15
CA LEU A 173 -6.95 11.03 7.38
C LEU A 173 -8.22 10.38 7.95
N ILE A 174 -8.66 9.24 7.43
CA ILE A 174 -9.89 8.58 7.91
C ILE A 174 -9.78 8.16 9.39
N PRO A 175 -8.81 7.33 9.82
CA PRO A 175 -8.75 6.84 11.19
C PRO A 175 -8.14 7.84 12.17
N LEU A 176 -7.14 8.62 11.76
CA LEU A 176 -6.36 9.46 12.68
C LEU A 176 -6.78 10.94 12.63
N GLY A 177 -7.53 11.36 11.60
CA GLY A 177 -8.03 12.73 11.46
C GLY A 177 -7.02 13.68 10.82
N PRO A 178 -7.31 15.01 10.83
CA PRO A 178 -6.48 16.00 10.14
C PRO A 178 -5.05 16.12 10.70
N ASP A 179 -4.86 15.78 11.98
CA ASP A 179 -3.55 15.83 12.65
C ASP A 179 -2.79 14.49 12.59
N PHE A 180 -3.13 13.59 11.65
CA PHE A 180 -2.57 12.23 11.60
C PHE A 180 -1.04 12.21 11.60
N ILE A 181 -0.38 13.14 10.89
CA ILE A 181 1.09 13.22 10.83
C ILE A 181 1.68 13.41 12.23
N GLN A 182 1.14 14.35 13.01
CA GLN A 182 1.58 14.64 14.37
C GLN A 182 1.29 13.46 15.31
N LYS A 183 0.14 12.78 15.13
CA LYS A 183 -0.21 11.59 15.90
C LYS A 183 0.73 10.43 15.62
N VAL A 184 1.12 10.21 14.36
CA VAL A 184 2.08 9.17 13.99
C VAL A 184 3.46 9.48 14.57
N GLU A 185 3.97 10.70 14.37
CA GLU A 185 5.25 11.16 14.94
C GLU A 185 5.29 10.98 16.47
N SER A 186 4.25 11.45 17.15
CA SER A 186 4.12 11.30 18.61
C SER A 186 4.05 9.83 19.03
N THR A 187 3.40 8.99 18.22
CA THR A 187 3.30 7.55 18.52
C THR A 187 4.65 6.87 18.37
N LEU A 188 5.37 7.11 17.29
CA LEU A 188 6.69 6.51 17.01
C LEU A 188 7.73 6.93 18.07
N THR A 189 7.76 8.22 18.43
CA THR A 189 8.66 8.75 19.46
C THR A 189 8.45 8.09 20.83
N ASN A 190 7.21 7.70 21.14
CA ASN A 190 6.83 7.08 22.42
C ASN A 190 6.71 5.54 22.32
N LEU A 191 7.03 4.94 21.17
CA LEU A 191 6.88 3.52 20.96
C LEU A 191 8.06 2.77 21.59
N SER A 192 7.78 1.66 22.28
CA SER A 192 8.83 0.75 22.75
C SER A 192 9.03 -0.41 21.79
N ALA A 193 10.20 -1.04 21.83
CA ALA A 193 10.47 -2.29 21.09
C ALA A 193 9.41 -3.37 21.34
N GLN A 194 8.96 -3.51 22.59
CA GLN A 194 7.92 -4.48 22.96
C GLN A 194 6.54 -4.15 22.38
N ASP A 195 6.27 -2.87 22.07
CA ASP A 195 5.00 -2.49 21.47
C ASP A 195 4.96 -2.84 19.99
N ILE A 196 6.05 -2.57 19.26
CA ILE A 196 6.11 -2.83 17.82
C ILE A 196 6.23 -4.32 17.51
N GLU A 197 6.88 -5.12 18.36
CA GLU A 197 6.94 -6.58 18.22
C GLU A 197 5.58 -7.27 18.30
N LYS A 198 4.57 -6.62 18.90
CA LYS A 198 3.19 -7.14 18.91
C LYS A 198 2.49 -6.93 17.58
N ASN A 199 3.00 -6.04 16.73
CA ASN A 199 2.47 -5.85 15.39
C ASN A 199 2.90 -7.02 14.49
N LYS A 200 1.91 -7.67 13.88
CA LYS A 200 2.12 -8.85 13.04
C LYS A 200 2.82 -8.52 11.74
N ALA A 201 2.49 -7.39 11.10
CA ALA A 201 3.12 -6.97 9.85
C ALA A 201 4.59 -6.66 10.10
N PHE A 202 4.92 -5.91 11.16
CA PHE A 202 6.29 -5.70 11.60
C PHE A 202 7.02 -7.04 11.80
N SER A 203 6.42 -7.96 12.55
CA SER A 203 7.03 -9.28 12.82
C SER A 203 7.36 -10.05 11.54
N GLN A 204 6.54 -9.94 10.48
CA GLN A 204 6.80 -10.61 9.21
C GLN A 204 7.95 -9.93 8.45
N ILE A 205 7.97 -8.60 8.37
CA ILE A 205 8.93 -7.88 7.54
C ILE A 205 10.22 -7.48 8.27
N ASN A 206 10.31 -7.72 9.59
CA ASN A 206 11.38 -7.15 10.42
C ASN A 206 12.79 -7.48 9.90
N GLU A 207 13.00 -8.63 9.27
CA GLU A 207 14.30 -9.05 8.74
C GLU A 207 14.80 -8.17 7.59
N PHE A 208 13.87 -7.46 6.91
CA PHE A 208 14.18 -6.55 5.82
C PHE A 208 14.39 -5.10 6.29
N ILE A 209 13.94 -4.77 7.50
CA ILE A 209 14.09 -3.43 8.06
C ILE A 209 15.54 -3.26 8.54
N PRO A 210 16.28 -2.24 8.07
CA PRO A 210 17.62 -1.93 8.55
C PRO A 210 17.65 -1.70 10.07
N GLY A 211 18.66 -2.25 10.72
CA GLY A 211 18.84 -2.16 12.17
C GLY A 211 19.21 -3.52 12.79
N ASN A 212 20.21 -3.52 13.67
CA ASN A 212 20.73 -4.75 14.29
C ASN A 212 19.91 -5.21 15.51
N SER A 213 18.90 -4.44 15.94
CA SER A 213 17.99 -4.77 17.03
C SER A 213 16.59 -4.21 16.73
N THR A 214 15.58 -4.60 17.50
CA THR A 214 14.23 -4.02 17.40
C THR A 214 14.24 -2.50 17.61
N GLU A 215 15.08 -2.00 18.52
CA GLU A 215 15.26 -0.55 18.75
C GLU A 215 15.89 0.12 17.53
N GLY A 216 16.91 -0.48 16.93
CA GLY A 216 17.53 0.05 15.71
C GLY A 216 16.56 0.09 14.53
N LYS A 217 15.72 -0.95 14.40
CA LYS A 217 14.65 -0.99 13.39
C LYS A 217 13.59 0.06 13.65
N LEU A 218 13.19 0.24 14.91
CA LEU A 218 12.25 1.30 15.29
C LEU A 218 12.81 2.69 14.97
N GLN A 219 14.10 2.93 15.25
CA GLN A 219 14.77 4.17 14.88
C GLN A 219 14.80 4.37 13.35
N PHE A 220 15.01 3.31 12.58
CA PHE A 220 14.92 3.39 11.12
C PHE A 220 13.50 3.77 10.66
N ILE A 221 12.47 3.20 11.28
CA ILE A 221 11.07 3.54 10.99
C ILE A 221 10.79 5.01 11.30
N ASP A 222 11.22 5.47 12.47
CA ASP A 222 11.07 6.86 12.92
C ASP A 222 11.77 7.84 11.97
N ASN A 223 13.04 7.60 11.64
CA ASN A 223 13.81 8.43 10.70
C ASN A 223 13.19 8.47 9.29
N SER A 224 12.65 7.34 8.82
CA SER A 224 12.01 7.26 7.51
C SER A 224 10.70 8.06 7.49
N PHE A 225 9.88 7.92 8.53
CA PHE A 225 8.66 8.72 8.66
C PHE A 225 8.98 10.21 8.76
N ASP A 226 9.96 10.58 9.58
CA ASP A 226 10.44 11.97 9.73
C ASP A 226 10.87 12.58 8.39
N SER A 227 11.54 11.79 7.55
CA SER A 227 12.00 12.22 6.23
C SER A 227 10.87 12.39 5.21
N VAL A 228 9.76 11.65 5.36
CA VAL A 228 8.64 11.65 4.41
C VAL A 228 7.50 12.59 4.84
N LYS A 229 7.40 12.94 6.14
CA LYS A 229 6.27 13.73 6.67
C LYS A 229 6.10 15.09 5.99
N GLY A 230 7.19 15.70 5.51
CA GLY A 230 7.15 16.93 4.72
C GLY A 230 6.38 16.75 3.42
N TRP A 231 6.70 15.70 2.65
CA TRP A 231 5.98 15.35 1.42
C TRP A 231 4.50 15.05 1.69
N MET A 232 4.17 14.30 2.74
CA MET A 232 2.76 14.03 3.10
C MET A 232 2.01 15.32 3.47
N SER A 233 2.66 16.23 4.19
CA SER A 233 2.08 17.52 4.59
C SER A 233 1.81 18.41 3.37
N ASP A 234 2.77 18.46 2.44
CA ASP A 234 2.64 19.19 1.19
C ASP A 234 1.52 18.60 0.34
N PHE A 235 1.46 17.28 0.19
CA PHE A 235 0.41 16.59 -0.54
C PHE A 235 -1.00 16.89 0.03
N VAL A 236 -1.18 16.79 1.36
CA VAL A 236 -2.46 17.11 2.00
C VAL A 236 -2.87 18.57 1.73
N ARG A 237 -1.93 19.51 1.84
CA ARG A 237 -2.17 20.93 1.62
C ARG A 237 -2.50 21.23 0.17
N ASP A 238 -1.68 20.75 -0.76
CA ASP A 238 -1.75 21.12 -2.18
C ASP A 238 -3.02 20.54 -2.84
N HIS A 239 -3.52 19.43 -2.32
CA HIS A 239 -4.78 18.81 -2.74
C HIS A 239 -5.99 19.22 -1.87
N ASN A 240 -5.83 20.14 -0.91
CA ASN A 240 -6.86 20.60 0.04
C ASN A 240 -7.61 19.43 0.72
N LEU A 241 -6.86 18.39 1.10
CA LEU A 241 -7.44 17.17 1.63
C LEU A 241 -7.97 17.36 3.04
N THR A 242 -9.20 16.92 3.24
CA THR A 242 -9.84 16.85 4.55
C THR A 242 -10.41 15.46 4.75
N GLN A 243 -10.51 15.03 6.01
CA GLN A 243 -11.17 13.77 6.36
C GLN A 243 -12.60 13.71 5.78
N SER A 244 -13.35 14.81 5.84
CA SER A 244 -14.71 14.87 5.30
C SER A 244 -14.76 14.77 3.79
N ALA A 245 -13.82 15.37 3.05
CA ALA A 245 -13.76 15.23 1.58
C ALA A 245 -13.54 13.78 1.16
N VAL A 246 -12.59 13.08 1.81
CA VAL A 246 -12.30 11.67 1.56
C VAL A 246 -13.52 10.79 1.86
N LEU A 247 -14.12 10.95 3.04
CA LEU A 247 -15.31 10.19 3.45
C LEU A 247 -16.48 10.42 2.48
N ASN A 248 -16.76 11.67 2.13
CA ASN A 248 -17.82 12.02 1.19
C ASN A 248 -17.61 11.40 -0.20
N SER A 249 -16.37 11.15 -0.60
CA SER A 249 -16.08 10.47 -1.86
C SER A 249 -16.31 8.96 -1.75
N ILE A 250 -15.79 8.32 -0.69
CA ILE A 250 -15.92 6.87 -0.45
C ILE A 250 -17.38 6.46 -0.21
N SER A 251 -18.15 7.27 0.54
CA SER A 251 -19.57 7.00 0.82
C SER A 251 -20.48 7.02 -0.41
N ARG A 252 -20.01 7.51 -1.57
CA ARG A 252 -20.76 7.37 -2.84
C ARG A 252 -20.76 5.95 -3.38
N PHE A 253 -19.78 5.14 -2.96
CA PHE A 253 -19.58 3.77 -3.42
C PHE A 253 -20.02 2.73 -2.36
N VAL A 254 -20.23 3.17 -1.13
CA VAL A 254 -20.70 2.33 -0.01
C VAL A 254 -21.80 3.07 0.73
N GLU A 255 -23.02 2.51 0.82
CA GLU A 255 -24.09 3.07 1.66
C GLU A 255 -23.66 3.02 3.13
N ILE A 256 -23.18 4.14 3.69
CA ILE A 256 -22.71 4.21 5.08
C ILE A 256 -23.38 5.38 5.79
N SER A 257 -23.84 5.16 7.03
CA SER A 257 -24.34 6.22 7.91
C SER A 257 -23.20 6.98 8.58
N GLU A 258 -23.26 8.31 8.59
CA GLU A 258 -22.22 9.25 9.09
C GLU A 258 -21.69 8.99 10.52
N SER A 259 -22.43 8.26 11.37
CA SER A 259 -22.15 8.15 12.81
C SER A 259 -21.05 7.14 13.22
N LYS A 260 -20.25 6.59 12.29
CA LYS A 260 -19.28 5.53 12.61
C LYS A 260 -18.00 5.56 11.76
N LEU A 261 -17.19 6.61 11.87
CA LEU A 261 -15.89 6.74 11.18
C LEU A 261 -14.96 5.53 11.43
N ASP A 262 -14.84 5.09 12.68
CA ASP A 262 -14.03 3.91 13.04
C ASP A 262 -14.51 2.61 12.35
N MET A 263 -15.81 2.52 12.03
CA MET A 263 -16.37 1.39 11.29
C MET A 263 -16.02 1.46 9.80
N ILE A 264 -15.86 2.66 9.24
CA ILE A 264 -15.42 2.86 7.85
C ILE A 264 -13.96 2.47 7.71
N ALA A 265 -13.08 2.99 8.58
CA ALA A 265 -11.66 2.63 8.59
C ALA A 265 -11.47 1.11 8.66
N ALA A 266 -12.04 0.47 9.69
CA ALA A 266 -11.94 -0.98 9.86
C ALA A 266 -12.59 -1.79 8.73
N PHE A 267 -13.64 -1.27 8.09
CA PHE A 267 -14.24 -1.92 6.92
C PHE A 267 -13.31 -1.85 5.71
N LEU A 268 -12.71 -0.69 5.43
CA LEU A 268 -11.77 -0.50 4.34
C LEU A 268 -10.53 -1.37 4.55
N ASP A 269 -9.93 -1.36 5.74
CA ASP A 269 -8.76 -2.20 6.07
C ASP A 269 -9.05 -3.69 5.85
N MET A 270 -10.25 -4.15 6.20
CA MET A 270 -10.64 -5.56 6.05
C MET A 270 -10.96 -5.97 4.61
N THR A 271 -11.44 -5.03 3.79
CA THR A 271 -12.05 -5.35 2.48
C THR A 271 -11.25 -4.85 1.29
N THR A 272 -10.21 -4.05 1.53
CA THR A 272 -9.30 -3.55 0.51
C THR A 272 -7.92 -4.14 0.68
N ASN A 273 -7.25 -4.39 -0.44
CA ASN A 273 -5.86 -4.83 -0.52
C ASN A 273 -5.13 -3.94 -1.53
N TYR A 274 -5.07 -2.64 -1.23
CA TYR A 274 -4.62 -1.66 -2.22
C TYR A 274 -3.10 -1.64 -2.37
N TYR A 275 -2.32 -2.06 -1.35
CA TYR A 275 -0.87 -2.22 -1.48
C TYR A 275 -0.53 -3.37 -2.42
N GLU A 276 -1.18 -4.53 -2.28
CA GLU A 276 -1.03 -5.68 -3.19
C GLU A 276 -1.49 -5.31 -4.60
N HIS A 277 -2.67 -4.70 -4.74
CA HIS A 277 -3.24 -4.36 -6.05
C HIS A 277 -2.33 -3.40 -6.83
N THR A 278 -2.05 -2.23 -6.26
CA THR A 278 -1.19 -1.22 -6.91
C THR A 278 0.26 -1.68 -6.97
N GLY A 279 0.72 -2.51 -6.01
CA GLY A 279 2.08 -3.06 -5.99
C GLY A 279 2.33 -4.01 -7.15
N ILE A 280 1.37 -4.87 -7.47
CA ILE A 280 1.42 -5.72 -8.69
C ILE A 280 1.48 -4.84 -9.94
N GLN A 281 0.68 -3.77 -10.01
CA GLN A 281 0.73 -2.81 -11.13
C GLN A 281 2.11 -2.14 -11.23
N THR A 282 2.70 -1.71 -10.11
CA THR A 282 4.03 -1.06 -10.08
C THR A 282 5.09 -2.01 -10.61
N LEU A 283 5.07 -3.26 -10.16
CA LEU A 283 6.02 -4.27 -10.62
C LEU A 283 5.86 -4.54 -12.11
N ALA A 284 4.62 -4.68 -12.59
CA ALA A 284 4.35 -4.91 -14.00
C ALA A 284 4.91 -3.77 -14.86
N ARG A 285 4.60 -2.51 -14.52
CA ARG A 285 5.12 -1.34 -15.23
C ARG A 285 6.65 -1.32 -15.23
N ARG A 286 7.29 -1.45 -14.07
CA ARG A 286 8.76 -1.38 -13.95
C ARG A 286 9.47 -2.51 -14.70
N LEU A 287 8.91 -3.72 -14.67
CA LEU A 287 9.44 -4.85 -15.43
C LEU A 287 9.31 -4.63 -16.94
N ILE A 288 8.20 -4.06 -17.40
CA ILE A 288 7.94 -3.76 -18.81
C ILE A 288 8.83 -2.62 -19.31
N GLU A 289 8.93 -1.52 -18.56
CA GLU A 289 9.82 -0.39 -18.86
C GLU A 289 11.28 -0.84 -19.00
N ARG A 290 11.72 -1.71 -18.08
CA ARG A 290 13.06 -2.27 -18.15
C ARG A 290 13.22 -3.27 -19.28
N ALA A 291 12.23 -4.13 -19.50
CA ALA A 291 12.27 -5.12 -20.57
C ALA A 291 12.40 -4.46 -21.94
N VAL A 292 11.61 -3.42 -22.23
CA VAL A 292 11.69 -2.70 -23.51
C VAL A 292 13.00 -1.92 -23.67
N ALA A 293 13.63 -1.48 -22.57
CA ALA A 293 14.93 -0.81 -22.62
C ALA A 293 16.11 -1.78 -22.84
N GLU A 294 15.93 -3.08 -22.57
CA GLU A 294 16.96 -4.12 -22.67
C GLU A 294 16.90 -4.93 -23.98
N ILE A 295 15.83 -4.79 -24.76
CA ILE A 295 15.60 -5.41 -26.07
C ILE A 295 16.01 -4.43 -27.17
#